data_AF-A0A3D3ACS8-F1
#
_entry.id   AF-A0A3D3ACS8-F1
#
_cell.length_a   1.000
_cell.length_b   1.000
_cell.length_c   1.000
_cell.angle_alpha   90.00
_cell.angle_beta   90.00
_cell.angle_gamma   90.00
#
_symmetry.space_group_name_H-M   'P 1'
#
loop_
_entity.id
_entity.type
_entity.pdbx_description
1 polymer ?
#
loop_
_entity_poly.entity_id
_entity_poly.type
_entity_poly.pdbx_seq_one_letter_code
_entity_poly.pdbx_strand_id
1 'polypeptide(L)'
;MDMSKAIADYDVSGLNETELTKMEREIARKYMGKLSIPMVLWPIANLACWLALWPLVFTGIVPLWLGFIIATFNVTLAYLP
;
A
#
# COMPACT_ATOMS: atom_id res chain seq x y z
N MET A 1 -19.39 -21.30 -10.15
CA MET A 1 -18.29 -22.05 -10.78
C MET A 1 -17.10 -21.90 -9.86
N ASP A 2 -16.77 -22.96 -9.13
CA ASP A 2 -15.78 -22.95 -8.05
C ASP A 2 -14.37 -22.76 -8.62
N MET A 3 -13.76 -21.61 -8.33
CA MET A 3 -12.48 -21.21 -8.91
C MET A 3 -11.31 -22.05 -8.36
N SER A 4 -11.47 -22.70 -7.20
CA SER A 4 -10.48 -23.62 -6.62
C SER A 4 -10.30 -24.88 -7.47
N LYS A 5 -11.36 -25.39 -8.08
CA LYS A 5 -11.28 -26.51 -9.03
C LYS A 5 -10.56 -26.20 -10.35
N ALA A 6 -10.61 -24.96 -10.84
CA ALA A 6 -10.02 -24.60 -12.13
C ALA A 6 -8.48 -24.49 -12.08
N ILE A 7 -7.91 -24.25 -10.90
CA ILE A 7 -6.45 -24.19 -10.67
C ILE A 7 -5.88 -25.58 -10.31
N ALA A 8 -6.70 -26.44 -9.69
CA ALA A 8 -6.32 -27.80 -9.33
C ALA A 8 -6.24 -28.77 -10.52
N ASP A 9 -6.77 -28.40 -11.69
CA ASP A 9 -6.75 -29.21 -12.92
C ASP A 9 -5.49 -28.97 -13.78
N TYR A 10 -4.64 -28.01 -13.40
CA TYR A 10 -3.37 -27.78 -14.09
C TYR A 10 -2.32 -28.78 -13.58
N ASP A 11 -2.08 -29.84 -14.36
CA ASP A 11 -1.10 -30.87 -14.02
C ASP A 11 0.34 -30.31 -14.05
N VAL A 12 0.80 -29.85 -12.88
CA VAL A 12 2.14 -29.30 -12.67
C VAL A 12 3.18 -30.36 -12.32
N SER A 13 2.77 -31.62 -12.18
CA SER A 13 3.60 -32.70 -11.63
C SER A 13 4.80 -33.10 -12.51
N GLY A 14 4.78 -32.72 -13.80
CA GLY A 14 5.87 -32.95 -14.76
C GLY A 14 6.77 -31.74 -15.05
N LEU A 15 6.57 -30.61 -14.36
CA LEU A 15 7.31 -29.37 -14.63
C LEU A 15 8.63 -29.32 -13.87
N ASN A 16 9.66 -28.79 -14.53
CA ASN A 16 10.93 -28.48 -13.89
C ASN A 16 10.78 -27.26 -12.94
N GLU A 17 11.55 -27.18 -11.85
CA GLU A 17 11.43 -26.10 -10.83
C GLU A 17 11.45 -24.69 -11.45
N THR A 18 12.25 -24.51 -12.50
CA THR A 18 12.37 -23.25 -13.24
C THR A 18 11.09 -22.85 -13.96
N GLU A 19 10.33 -23.81 -14.47
CA GLU A 19 9.05 -23.60 -15.16
C GLU A 19 7.94 -23.30 -14.15
N LEU A 20 7.96 -24.00 -13.01
CA LEU A 20 7.05 -23.76 -11.88
C LEU A 20 7.21 -22.33 -11.33
N THR A 21 8.46 -21.91 -11.09
CA THR A 21 8.79 -20.55 -10.61
C THR A 21 8.31 -19.46 -11.58
N LYS A 22 8.36 -19.71 -12.90
CA LYS A 22 7.86 -18.76 -13.91
C LYS A 22 6.34 -18.62 -13.84
N MET A 23 5.62 -19.74 -13.72
CA MET A 23 4.16 -19.74 -13.57
C MET A 23 3.71 -19.05 -12.29
N GLU A 24 4.37 -19.32 -11.17
CA GLU A 24 4.11 -18.62 -9.90
C GLU A 24 4.31 -17.10 -10.04
N ARG A 25 5.38 -16.67 -10.72
CA ARG A 25 5.62 -15.23 -10.99
C ARG A 25 4.59 -14.61 -11.93
N GLU A 26 4.03 -15.35 -12.89
CA GLU A 26 2.97 -14.85 -13.76
C GLU A 26 1.64 -14.72 -13.03
N ILE A 27 1.30 -15.72 -12.20
CA ILE A 27 0.13 -15.68 -11.33
C ILE A 27 0.28 -14.52 -10.34
N ALA A 28 1.43 -14.40 -9.68
CA ALA A 28 1.74 -13.28 -8.81
C ALA A 28 1.62 -11.95 -9.56
N ARG A 29 2.17 -11.79 -10.77
CA ARG A 29 2.00 -10.54 -11.54
C ARG A 29 0.54 -10.25 -11.94
N LYS A 30 -0.26 -11.28 -12.19
CA LYS A 30 -1.67 -11.16 -12.55
C LYS A 30 -2.55 -10.76 -11.34
N TYR A 31 -2.19 -11.21 -10.13
CA TYR A 31 -2.96 -10.98 -8.90
C TYR A 31 -2.34 -10.00 -7.90
N MET A 32 -1.07 -9.65 -8.02
CA MET A 32 -0.42 -8.49 -7.39
C MET A 32 -0.90 -7.21 -8.08
N GLY A 33 -2.23 -7.08 -8.16
CA GLY A 33 -2.95 -6.01 -8.81
C GLY A 33 -2.24 -4.71 -8.52
N LYS A 34 -1.73 -4.11 -9.60
CA LYS A 34 -1.14 -2.77 -9.72
C LYS A 34 -0.84 -2.18 -8.37
N LEU A 35 0.42 -2.19 -7.91
CA LEU A 35 0.92 -1.31 -6.85
C LEU A 35 0.17 0.02 -6.95
N SER A 36 -0.85 0.17 -6.12
CA SER A 36 -1.84 1.20 -6.36
C SER A 36 -1.09 2.49 -6.13
N ILE A 37 -1.01 3.37 -7.13
CA ILE A 37 -0.44 4.71 -6.95
C ILE A 37 -0.89 5.34 -5.62
N PRO A 38 -2.17 5.20 -5.19
CA PRO A 38 -2.58 5.63 -3.86
C PRO A 38 -1.75 5.06 -2.71
N MET A 39 -1.41 3.77 -2.72
CA MET A 39 -0.66 3.07 -1.66
C MET A 39 0.79 3.57 -1.53
N VAL A 40 1.39 4.04 -2.64
CA VAL A 40 2.73 4.63 -2.64
C VAL A 40 2.68 6.12 -2.29
N LEU A 41 1.68 6.83 -2.81
CA LEU A 41 1.55 8.27 -2.64
C LEU A 41 1.06 8.65 -1.24
N TRP A 42 0.26 7.80 -0.60
CA TRP A 42 -0.34 8.05 0.71
C TRP A 42 0.67 8.26 1.83
N PRO A 43 1.66 7.37 2.06
CA PRO A 43 2.68 7.61 3.08
C PRO A 43 3.52 8.85 2.79
N ILE A 44 3.79 9.15 1.52
CA ILE A 44 4.53 10.37 1.11
C ILE A 44 3.72 11.62 1.44
N ALA A 45 2.43 11.64 1.11
CA ALA A 45 1.53 12.75 1.41
C ALA A 45 1.35 12.95 2.92
N ASN A 46 1.22 11.85 3.67
CA ASN A 46 1.06 11.88 5.12
C ASN A 46 2.32 12.47 5.80
N LEU A 47 3.51 12.02 5.39
CA LEU A 47 4.80 12.54 5.87
C LEU A 47 5.02 14.02 5.48
N ALA A 48 4.66 14.40 4.25
CA ALA A 48 4.73 15.79 3.82
C ALA A 48 3.80 16.70 4.65
N CYS A 49 2.58 16.23 4.95
CA CYS A 49 1.64 16.95 5.81
C CYS A 49 2.18 17.09 7.24
N TRP A 50 2.78 16.04 7.80
CA TRP A 50 3.41 16.07 9.12
C TRP A 50 4.57 17.07 9.18
N LEU A 51 5.48 17.04 8.19
CA LEU A 51 6.61 17.97 8.10
C LEU A 51 6.15 19.42 7.90
N ALA A 52 5.11 19.65 7.10
CA ALA A 52 4.56 20.98 6.85
C ALA A 52 3.88 21.57 8.10
N LEU A 53 3.39 20.73 9.02
CA LEU A 53 2.74 21.17 10.24
C LEU A 53 3.70 21.91 11.19
N TRP A 54 4.97 21.51 11.22
CA TRP A 54 5.99 22.08 12.10
C TRP A 54 6.20 23.59 11.86
N PRO A 55 6.57 24.04 10.65
CA PRO A 55 6.72 25.47 10.40
C PRO A 55 5.39 26.21 10.54
N LEU A 56 4.26 25.62 10.17
CA LEU A 56 2.93 26.25 10.31
C LEU A 56 2.58 26.60 11.75
N VAL A 57 2.91 25.71 12.70
CA VAL A 57 2.65 25.94 14.13
C VAL A 57 3.71 26.86 14.73
N PHE A 58 4.99 26.72 14.36
CA PHE A 58 6.06 27.56 14.90
C PHE A 58 6.01 29.01 14.41
N THR A 59 5.53 29.26 13.19
CA THR A 59 5.33 30.62 12.65
C THR A 59 4.05 31.28 13.14
N GLY A 60 3.22 30.56 13.92
CA GLY A 60 1.95 31.07 14.43
C GLY A 60 0.85 31.22 13.36
N ILE A 61 1.07 30.73 12.15
CA ILE A 61 0.06 30.72 11.08
C ILE A 61 -1.11 29.81 11.47
N VAL A 62 -0.81 28.66 12.09
CA VAL A 62 -1.81 27.74 12.63
C VAL A 62 -1.72 27.72 14.16
N PRO A 63 -2.83 27.93 14.88
CA PRO A 63 -2.84 27.86 16.33
C PRO A 63 -2.60 26.41 16.81
N LEU A 64 -1.92 26.27 17.94
CA LEU A 64 -1.49 24.99 18.52
C LEU A 64 -2.62 23.96 18.67
N TRP A 65 -3.82 24.42 19.06
CA TRP A 65 -4.98 23.54 19.23
C TRP A 65 -5.44 22.92 17.90
N LEU A 66 -5.34 23.67 16.80
CA LEU A 66 -5.68 23.18 15.47
C LEU A 66 -4.59 22.25 14.94
N GLY A 67 -3.32 22.60 15.20
CA GLY A 67 -2.18 21.72 14.92
C GLY A 67 -2.30 20.36 15.61
N PHE A 68 -2.76 20.32 16.86
CA PHE A 68 -2.98 19.08 17.61
C PHE A 68 -4.03 18.16 16.95
N ILE A 69 -5.16 18.73 16.51
CA ILE A 69 -6.20 17.96 15.82
C ILE A 69 -5.66 17.38 14.51
N ILE A 70 -4.96 18.20 13.71
CA ILE A 70 -4.38 17.76 12.44
C ILE A 70 -3.33 16.67 12.66
N ALA A 71 -2.47 16.81 13.67
CA ALA A 71 -1.48 15.79 14.02
C ALA A 71 -2.14 14.45 14.42
N THR A 72 -3.23 14.51 15.18
CA THR A 72 -3.99 13.31 15.60
C THR A 72 -4.55 12.56 14.39
N PHE A 73 -5.17 13.28 13.45
CA PHE A 73 -5.66 12.67 12.21
C PHE A 73 -4.52 12.17 11.34
N ASN A 74 -3.43 12.93 11.21
CA ASN A 74 -2.27 12.56 10.42
C ASN A 74 -1.68 11.20 10.88
N VAL A 75 -1.50 11.01 12.19
CA VAL A 75 -1.05 9.73 12.77
C VAL A 75 -2.08 8.61 12.58
N THR A 76 -3.36 8.90 12.71
CA THR A 76 -4.43 7.90 12.50
C THR A 76 -4.47 7.44 11.03
N LEU A 77 -4.29 8.38 10.11
CA LEU A 77 -4.28 8.13 8.66
C LEU A 77 -2.99 7.46 8.19
N ALA A 78 -1.90 7.51 8.96
CA ALA A 78 -0.66 6.78 8.66
C ALA A 78 -0.83 5.26 8.71
N TYR A 79 -1.90 4.78 9.36
CA TYR A 79 -2.25 3.37 9.42
C TYR A 79 -3.03 2.89 8.19
N LEU A 80 -3.51 3.80 7.33
CA LEU A 80 -4.18 3.42 6.09
C LEU A 80 -3.12 3.05 5.05
N PRO A 81 -3.12 1.82 4.50
CA PRO A 81 -2.21 1.43 3.43
C PRO A 81 -2.54 2.13 2.11
#